data_AF-A0A3B4A3X8-F1
#
_entry.id   AF-A0A3B4A3X8-F1
#
_cell.length_a   1.000
_cell.length_b   1.000
_cell.length_c   1.000
_cell.angle_alpha   90.00
_cell.angle_beta   90.00
_cell.angle_gamma   90.00
#
_symmetry.space_group_name_H-M   'P 1'
#
loop_
_entity.id
_entity.type
_entity.pdbx_description
1 polymer ?
#
loop_
_entity_poly.entity_id
_entity_poly.type
_entity_poly.pdbx_seq_one_letter_code
_entity_poly.pdbx_strand_id
1 'polypeptide(L)'
;AATVKAAAAASHPSPLSHPSHPSHPSHPSHASHPSTHPAPSTHPSHTAPHPPAPPSSSSSSSSPHKRRREEDRERDHKHRDHDHGSSKHKKKKKQSSTSKEHKKDNKLYCICKTPYDESKFYIGCDLCSNWFHGACVGITEKEAKKLEDFVCNDCKRGQETGGGSSSSNEELYCICRTPYDESQFYIGCDRCQNWYHGRCVGILQSEANHIDVYVCPQCQSTEDAMTVLSPLTDKDYEGLKRILRSLQSHKMAWPFLEPVDPHDAPDYYRVIKEPMDFATMETRLQKRHYHKLTEFVADVTKIFDNCRYYNPNDTPFFQCAEVLEAFFVQKLKGFKASRSHNNKLQSSAQT
;
A
#
# COMPACT_ATOMS: atom_id res chain seq x y z
N ALA A 1 -12.49 19.20 -66.09
CA ALA A 1 -11.85 20.42 -65.58
C ALA A 1 -10.98 20.04 -64.40
N ALA A 2 -9.67 20.24 -64.52
CA ALA A 2 -8.69 20.01 -63.46
C ALA A 2 -7.54 21.00 -63.68
N THR A 3 -7.19 21.78 -62.66
CA THR A 3 -6.27 22.91 -62.80
C THR A 3 -5.20 22.86 -61.70
N VAL A 4 -4.00 22.41 -62.10
CA VAL A 4 -2.68 23.06 -61.89
C VAL A 4 -2.46 23.68 -60.48
N LYS A 5 -1.70 23.06 -59.56
CA LYS A 5 -0.22 22.85 -59.54
C LYS A 5 0.60 24.14 -59.32
N ALA A 6 1.20 24.27 -58.13
CA ALA A 6 2.35 25.16 -57.87
C ALA A 6 3.18 24.64 -56.68
N ALA A 7 4.50 24.86 -56.71
CA ALA A 7 5.45 24.51 -55.66
C ALA A 7 6.54 25.59 -55.54
N ALA A 8 7.03 25.86 -54.31
CA ALA A 8 8.29 26.53 -53.96
C ALA A 8 8.30 26.87 -52.45
N ALA A 9 9.40 27.15 -51.74
CA ALA A 9 10.81 26.71 -51.81
C ALA A 9 11.60 27.37 -50.64
N ALA A 10 12.56 26.65 -50.03
CA ALA A 10 13.63 27.15 -49.12
C ALA A 10 13.17 27.88 -47.81
N SER A 11 13.98 28.08 -46.74
CA SER A 11 15.43 28.01 -46.53
C SER A 11 15.83 27.69 -45.07
N HIS A 12 17.01 27.10 -44.85
CA HIS A 12 17.83 27.21 -43.60
C HIS A 12 18.90 28.34 -43.81
N PRO A 13 19.69 28.87 -42.83
CA PRO A 13 20.18 28.23 -41.58
C PRO A 13 20.45 29.09 -40.29
N SER A 14 20.49 28.41 -39.13
CA SER A 14 21.44 28.53 -37.98
C SER A 14 21.72 29.92 -37.29
N PRO A 15 22.71 30.12 -36.36
CA PRO A 15 22.38 30.41 -34.93
C PRO A 15 23.20 31.53 -34.21
N LEU A 16 23.06 31.60 -32.87
CA LEU A 16 23.91 32.26 -31.84
C LEU A 16 23.79 33.78 -31.57
N SER A 17 23.61 34.16 -30.30
CA SER A 17 24.57 34.98 -29.52
C SER A 17 24.10 35.29 -28.06
N HIS A 18 25.01 35.14 -27.09
CA HIS A 18 24.98 35.81 -25.77
C HIS A 18 25.57 37.23 -25.90
N PRO A 19 25.31 38.16 -24.95
CA PRO A 19 26.39 38.50 -24.00
C PRO A 19 26.00 38.98 -22.56
N SER A 20 26.88 38.64 -21.61
CA SER A 20 27.45 39.47 -20.51
C SER A 20 26.67 39.98 -19.27
N HIS A 21 27.27 39.70 -18.11
CA HIS A 21 27.18 40.43 -16.82
C HIS A 21 27.81 41.85 -16.90
N PRO A 22 27.60 42.72 -15.88
CA PRO A 22 28.70 42.94 -14.91
C PRO A 22 28.33 43.26 -13.43
N SER A 23 29.28 42.92 -12.53
CA SER A 23 29.73 43.63 -11.30
C SER A 23 28.84 43.96 -10.08
N HIS A 24 29.33 43.51 -8.91
CA HIS A 24 29.14 44.06 -7.54
C HIS A 24 29.75 45.47 -7.35
N PRO A 25 29.43 46.23 -6.26
CA PRO A 25 30.38 46.28 -5.11
C PRO A 25 29.80 46.48 -3.68
N SER A 26 30.63 46.07 -2.69
CA SER A 26 30.92 46.69 -1.36
C SER A 26 29.89 46.80 -0.19
N HIS A 27 30.32 46.26 0.98
CA HIS A 27 29.98 46.66 2.36
C HIS A 27 30.65 47.99 2.77
N PRO A 28 30.15 48.69 3.82
CA PRO A 28 30.70 48.64 5.20
C PRO A 28 29.57 48.63 6.28
N SER A 29 29.71 48.57 7.61
CA SER A 29 30.68 48.15 8.65
C SER A 29 30.18 48.72 10.00
N HIS A 30 30.08 47.93 11.08
CA HIS A 30 30.13 48.34 12.53
C HIS A 30 29.09 49.38 13.08
N ALA A 31 28.67 49.42 14.37
CA ALA A 31 28.91 48.61 15.57
C ALA A 31 27.87 48.91 16.71
N SER A 32 28.01 48.22 17.85
CA SER A 32 27.75 48.68 19.25
C SER A 32 26.43 48.31 19.99
N HIS A 33 26.59 47.49 21.04
CA HIS A 33 25.75 47.34 22.26
C HIS A 33 25.92 48.56 23.20
N PRO A 34 25.05 48.85 24.22
CA PRO A 34 24.76 48.07 25.46
C PRO A 34 23.25 47.82 25.71
N SER A 35 22.76 46.75 26.35
CA SER A 35 22.95 46.22 27.73
C SER A 35 22.35 47.06 28.87
N THR A 36 21.24 46.60 29.46
CA THR A 36 20.96 46.62 30.93
C THR A 36 19.76 45.72 31.31
N HIS A 37 19.96 44.79 32.25
CA HIS A 37 18.90 44.26 33.14
C HIS A 37 18.82 45.14 34.42
N PRO A 38 17.78 45.02 35.25
CA PRO A 38 17.86 44.05 36.38
C PRO A 38 16.54 43.31 36.71
N ALA A 39 16.67 42.24 37.51
CA ALA A 39 15.61 41.50 38.22
C ALA A 39 15.49 42.05 39.68
N PRO A 40 14.88 41.41 40.73
CA PRO A 40 14.26 40.06 40.82
C PRO A 40 13.00 39.90 41.73
N SER A 41 12.53 38.64 41.88
CA SER A 41 11.73 38.07 43.01
C SER A 41 10.25 38.53 43.13
N THR A 42 9.27 37.77 43.67
CA THR A 42 9.25 36.71 44.71
C THR A 42 8.15 35.63 44.49
N HIS A 43 8.24 34.49 45.22
CA HIS A 43 7.11 33.57 45.49
C HIS A 43 6.20 34.11 46.62
N PRO A 44 4.95 33.62 46.75
CA PRO A 44 4.71 32.63 47.82
C PRO A 44 3.74 31.48 47.47
N SER A 45 3.86 30.37 48.21
CA SER A 45 2.89 29.27 48.33
C SER A 45 1.71 29.62 49.24
N HIS A 46 0.54 28.95 49.14
CA HIS A 46 -0.25 28.40 50.26
C HIS A 46 -1.66 27.84 49.85
N THR A 47 -1.91 26.57 50.21
CA THR A 47 -3.19 25.93 50.64
C THR A 47 -4.50 25.97 49.82
N ALA A 48 -5.21 24.82 49.81
CA ALA A 48 -6.54 24.59 49.20
C ALA A 48 -7.72 24.85 50.17
N PRO A 49 -8.97 24.80 49.66
CA PRO A 49 -9.99 23.95 50.32
C PRO A 49 -11.01 23.23 49.38
N HIS A 50 -11.47 22.05 49.81
CA HIS A 50 -12.75 21.40 49.45
C HIS A 50 -13.87 21.91 50.41
N PRO A 51 -15.21 21.82 50.15
CA PRO A 51 -16.02 20.57 49.99
C PRO A 51 -17.31 20.79 49.11
N PRO A 52 -18.47 20.09 49.23
CA PRO A 52 -18.84 18.81 49.89
C PRO A 52 -19.61 17.78 49.02
N ALA A 53 -19.93 16.61 49.59
CA ALA A 53 -20.98 15.66 49.16
C ALA A 53 -22.18 15.69 50.13
N PRO A 54 -23.40 15.21 49.76
CA PRO A 54 -23.85 13.86 50.16
C PRO A 54 -24.99 13.29 49.23
N PRO A 55 -25.80 12.26 49.58
CA PRO A 55 -25.63 11.14 50.54
C PRO A 55 -25.77 9.74 49.89
N SER A 56 -25.56 8.70 50.72
CA SER A 56 -25.72 7.27 50.41
C SER A 56 -27.00 6.65 51.01
N SER A 57 -27.52 5.56 50.43
CA SER A 57 -28.18 4.48 51.22
C SER A 57 -28.21 3.11 50.49
N SER A 58 -27.86 2.04 51.23
CA SER A 58 -28.38 0.64 51.23
C SER A 58 -29.08 0.08 49.96
N SER A 59 -28.89 -1.17 49.49
CA SER A 59 -28.41 -2.46 50.05
C SER A 59 -28.22 -3.47 48.87
N SER A 60 -27.90 -4.79 48.95
CA SER A 60 -27.25 -5.71 49.91
C SER A 60 -27.07 -7.10 49.23
N SER A 61 -26.12 -7.93 49.67
CA SER A 61 -25.95 -9.38 49.33
C SER A 61 -25.61 -9.71 47.85
N SER A 62 -24.92 -10.80 47.46
CA SER A 62 -24.29 -11.92 48.19
C SER A 62 -23.12 -12.52 47.36
N SER A 63 -22.24 -13.27 48.03
CA SER A 63 -21.29 -14.25 47.44
C SER A 63 -21.77 -15.66 47.82
N PRO A 64 -21.19 -16.81 47.34
CA PRO A 64 -19.91 -16.97 46.64
C PRO A 64 -19.93 -17.94 45.42
N HIS A 65 -18.77 -18.15 44.78
CA HIS A 65 -18.11 -19.47 44.64
C HIS A 65 -16.88 -19.36 43.70
N LYS A 66 -15.67 -19.66 44.20
CA LYS A 66 -14.42 -19.66 43.42
C LYS A 66 -13.46 -20.75 43.92
N ARG A 67 -13.15 -21.71 43.04
CA ARG A 67 -12.12 -22.78 43.03
C ARG A 67 -12.39 -23.54 41.71
N ARG A 68 -11.46 -23.99 40.87
CA ARG A 68 -10.13 -24.60 41.09
C ARG A 68 -9.16 -24.27 39.93
N ARG A 69 -7.89 -24.68 40.06
CA ARG A 69 -6.70 -24.40 39.23
C ARG A 69 -6.45 -25.48 38.15
N GLU A 70 -5.42 -25.25 37.33
CA GLU A 70 -4.70 -26.11 36.34
C GLU A 70 -5.08 -25.71 34.89
N GLU A 71 -4.21 -25.14 34.04
CA GLU A 71 -2.75 -25.17 33.87
C GLU A 71 -2.22 -26.55 33.44
N ASP A 72 -2.09 -26.75 32.13
CA ASP A 72 -1.35 -27.87 31.55
C ASP A 72 -0.66 -27.44 30.23
N ARG A 73 0.68 -27.49 30.23
CA ARG A 73 1.56 -27.22 29.09
C ARG A 73 2.86 -27.99 29.30
N GLU A 74 2.92 -29.23 28.85
CA GLU A 74 4.19 -29.81 28.40
C GLU A 74 4.00 -31.09 27.57
N ARG A 75 4.78 -31.20 26.49
CA ARG A 75 5.51 -32.45 26.18
C ARG A 75 6.63 -32.18 25.19
N ASP A 76 7.84 -32.28 25.73
CA ASP A 76 9.11 -32.42 25.01
C ASP A 76 9.12 -33.74 24.21
N HIS A 77 9.78 -33.77 23.05
CA HIS A 77 10.98 -34.60 22.90
C HIS A 77 11.67 -34.45 21.54
N LYS A 78 12.96 -34.09 21.62
CA LYS A 78 13.95 -34.20 20.54
C LYS A 78 14.17 -35.67 20.14
N HIS A 79 14.52 -35.90 18.88
CA HIS A 79 15.55 -36.89 18.55
C HIS A 79 16.40 -36.44 17.36
N ARG A 80 17.72 -36.51 17.52
CA ARG A 80 18.73 -36.20 16.51
C ARG A 80 19.94 -37.09 16.79
N ASP A 81 20.05 -38.19 16.06
CA ASP A 81 21.27 -39.00 15.96
C ASP A 81 21.38 -39.46 14.49
N HIS A 82 22.46 -39.27 13.73
CA HIS A 82 23.91 -39.52 13.87
C HIS A 82 24.35 -40.80 13.13
N ASP A 83 24.70 -40.58 11.86
CA ASP A 83 25.78 -41.16 11.06
C ASP A 83 26.29 -42.61 11.29
N HIS A 84 26.25 -43.43 10.22
CA HIS A 84 27.37 -44.21 9.65
C HIS A 84 26.87 -44.95 8.38
N GLY A 85 27.63 -45.19 7.31
CA GLY A 85 29.00 -44.77 6.98
C GLY A 85 29.72 -45.82 6.12
N SER A 86 30.03 -45.55 4.83
CA SER A 86 31.15 -46.20 4.11
C SER A 86 31.49 -45.65 2.72
N SER A 87 32.79 -45.47 2.52
CA SER A 87 33.50 -44.85 1.40
C SER A 87 33.50 -45.62 0.07
N LYS A 88 33.78 -44.91 -1.04
CA LYS A 88 34.99 -45.16 -1.88
C LYS A 88 35.32 -44.02 -2.86
N HIS A 89 36.61 -43.79 -3.08
CA HIS A 89 37.18 -42.67 -3.85
C HIS A 89 37.19 -42.86 -5.38
N LYS A 90 37.11 -41.76 -6.13
CA LYS A 90 38.04 -41.50 -7.26
C LYS A 90 38.24 -39.99 -7.50
N LYS A 91 39.46 -39.59 -7.89
CA LYS A 91 39.95 -38.19 -7.90
C LYS A 91 40.49 -37.79 -9.28
N LYS A 92 39.93 -36.73 -9.89
CA LYS A 92 40.44 -35.80 -10.94
C LYS A 92 39.22 -35.00 -11.47
N LYS A 93 39.29 -33.73 -11.90
CA LYS A 93 40.40 -32.83 -12.26
C LYS A 93 39.96 -31.36 -11.99
N LYS A 94 40.90 -30.46 -11.65
CA LYS A 94 40.66 -29.00 -11.58
C LYS A 94 40.27 -28.45 -12.96
N GLN A 95 39.28 -27.56 -13.02
CA GLN A 95 39.44 -26.20 -13.59
C GLN A 95 38.24 -25.29 -13.26
N SER A 96 38.47 -23.97 -13.34
CA SER A 96 37.55 -22.91 -12.90
C SER A 96 36.71 -22.39 -14.05
N SER A 97 35.41 -22.19 -13.83
CA SER A 97 34.61 -21.16 -14.53
C SER A 97 33.28 -20.94 -13.82
N THR A 98 32.91 -19.68 -13.66
CA THR A 98 31.62 -19.17 -13.17
C THR A 98 30.40 -19.94 -13.70
N SER A 99 29.55 -20.46 -12.80
CA SER A 99 28.25 -21.05 -13.15
C SER A 99 27.12 -20.35 -12.41
N LYS A 100 26.22 -19.71 -13.16
CA LYS A 100 25.03 -19.01 -12.65
C LYS A 100 24.14 -19.96 -11.86
N GLU A 101 23.62 -19.47 -10.75
CA GLU A 101 22.62 -20.16 -9.94
C GLU A 101 21.32 -20.29 -10.75
N HIS A 102 21.08 -21.47 -11.33
CA HIS A 102 19.80 -21.78 -11.95
C HIS A 102 18.77 -21.95 -10.83
N LYS A 103 17.98 -20.89 -10.59
CA LYS A 103 16.68 -21.03 -9.92
C LYS A 103 15.94 -22.18 -10.59
N LYS A 104 15.76 -23.27 -9.86
CA LYS A 104 14.92 -24.39 -10.28
C LYS A 104 13.48 -23.90 -10.22
N ASP A 105 12.98 -23.36 -11.33
CA ASP A 105 11.59 -22.93 -11.45
C ASP A 105 10.69 -24.08 -11.03
N ASN A 106 9.96 -23.86 -9.93
CA ASN A 106 9.07 -24.86 -9.34
C ASN A 106 7.79 -24.93 -10.17
N LYS A 107 7.92 -25.39 -11.42
CA LYS A 107 6.88 -25.37 -12.44
C LYS A 107 5.65 -26.09 -11.92
N LEU A 108 4.55 -25.35 -11.80
CA LEU A 108 3.27 -25.85 -11.30
C LEU A 108 2.45 -26.39 -12.47
N TYR A 109 1.82 -27.53 -12.26
CA TYR A 109 1.04 -28.25 -13.26
C TYR A 109 -0.44 -28.34 -12.82
N CYS A 110 -1.30 -28.75 -13.76
CA CYS A 110 -2.75 -28.89 -13.57
C CYS A 110 -3.49 -27.58 -13.22
N ILE A 111 -4.82 -27.67 -13.13
CA ILE A 111 -5.68 -26.59 -12.61
C ILE A 111 -5.45 -26.33 -11.11
N CYS A 112 -5.04 -27.36 -10.35
CA CYS A 112 -4.79 -27.29 -8.90
C CYS A 112 -3.42 -26.67 -8.52
N LYS A 113 -2.58 -26.33 -9.51
CA LYS A 113 -1.31 -25.62 -9.33
C LYS A 113 -0.35 -26.27 -8.33
N THR A 114 -0.21 -27.60 -8.38
CA THR A 114 0.79 -28.31 -7.56
C THR A 114 2.09 -28.52 -8.33
N PRO A 115 3.23 -28.75 -7.64
CA PRO A 115 4.43 -29.31 -8.26
C PRO A 115 4.15 -30.64 -8.98
N TYR A 116 5.09 -31.04 -9.85
CA TYR A 116 5.06 -32.37 -10.47
C TYR A 116 5.28 -33.47 -9.44
N ASP A 117 4.53 -34.56 -9.58
CA ASP A 117 4.50 -35.71 -8.67
C ASP A 117 4.38 -37.00 -9.49
N GLU A 118 5.48 -37.74 -9.59
CA GLU A 118 5.61 -38.95 -10.42
C GLU A 118 4.64 -40.08 -10.00
N SER A 119 4.06 -40.01 -8.79
CA SER A 119 3.07 -40.99 -8.32
C SER A 119 1.66 -40.77 -8.89
N LYS A 120 1.41 -39.65 -9.59
CA LYS A 120 0.07 -39.27 -10.07
C LYS A 120 -0.07 -39.48 -11.58
N PHE A 121 -1.25 -39.95 -11.99
CA PHE A 121 -1.63 -40.01 -13.39
C PHE A 121 -1.89 -38.60 -13.97
N TYR A 122 -1.18 -38.24 -15.03
CA TYR A 122 -1.38 -37.02 -15.81
C TYR A 122 -1.81 -37.31 -17.24
N ILE A 123 -2.61 -36.40 -17.79
CA ILE A 123 -3.00 -36.33 -19.21
C ILE A 123 -2.64 -34.95 -19.76
N GLY A 124 -2.05 -34.91 -20.96
CA GLY A 124 -1.69 -33.67 -21.66
C GLY A 124 -2.85 -33.18 -22.53
N CYS A 125 -3.05 -31.87 -22.60
CA CYS A 125 -4.02 -31.26 -23.52
C CYS A 125 -3.39 -30.92 -24.86
N ASP A 126 -3.94 -31.42 -25.96
CA ASP A 126 -3.33 -31.26 -27.30
C ASP A 126 -3.35 -29.82 -27.81
N LEU A 127 -4.31 -28.98 -27.39
CA LEU A 127 -4.42 -27.59 -27.84
C LEU A 127 -3.54 -26.60 -27.07
N CYS A 128 -3.30 -26.80 -25.77
CA CYS A 128 -2.50 -25.87 -24.96
C CYS A 128 -1.22 -26.48 -24.38
N SER A 129 -0.93 -27.76 -24.67
CA SER A 129 0.26 -28.50 -24.20
C SER A 129 0.45 -28.53 -22.67
N ASN A 130 -0.59 -28.19 -21.90
CA ASN A 130 -0.58 -28.24 -20.44
C ASN A 130 -0.93 -29.64 -19.95
N TRP A 131 -0.38 -30.02 -18.79
CA TRP A 131 -0.58 -31.32 -18.17
C TRP A 131 -1.51 -31.22 -16.96
N PHE A 132 -2.46 -32.13 -16.86
CA PHE A 132 -3.52 -32.15 -15.85
C PHE A 132 -3.56 -33.51 -15.16
N HIS A 133 -3.84 -33.55 -13.86
CA HIS A 133 -4.17 -34.82 -13.20
C HIS A 133 -5.48 -35.35 -13.74
N GLY A 134 -5.55 -36.64 -14.07
CA GLY A 134 -6.79 -37.25 -14.56
C GLY A 134 -7.98 -37.00 -13.64
N ALA A 135 -7.80 -37.17 -12.33
CA ALA A 135 -8.82 -36.89 -11.31
C ALA A 135 -9.30 -35.42 -11.30
N CYS A 136 -8.46 -34.44 -11.65
CA CYS A 136 -8.84 -33.03 -11.71
C CYS A 136 -9.62 -32.66 -12.98
N VAL A 137 -9.55 -33.48 -14.03
CA VAL A 137 -10.30 -33.29 -15.28
C VAL A 137 -11.38 -34.35 -15.51
N GLY A 138 -11.64 -35.21 -14.51
CA GLY A 138 -12.67 -36.24 -14.58
C GLY A 138 -12.34 -37.44 -15.48
N ILE A 139 -11.06 -37.68 -15.78
CA ILE A 139 -10.60 -38.78 -16.65
C ILE A 139 -9.79 -39.80 -15.85
N THR A 140 -10.19 -41.06 -15.88
CA THR A 140 -9.40 -42.17 -15.33
C THR A 140 -8.35 -42.67 -16.34
N GLU A 141 -7.29 -43.32 -15.86
CA GLU A 141 -6.26 -43.92 -16.71
C GLU A 141 -6.83 -44.95 -17.72
N LYS A 142 -7.94 -45.62 -17.36
CA LYS A 142 -8.64 -46.59 -18.22
C LYS A 142 -9.42 -45.93 -19.36
N GLU A 143 -9.87 -44.70 -19.16
CA GLU A 143 -10.56 -43.90 -20.18
C GLU A 143 -9.55 -43.20 -21.08
N ALA A 144 -8.47 -42.65 -20.50
CA ALA A 144 -7.38 -42.05 -21.27
C ALA A 144 -6.75 -43.00 -22.30
N LYS A 145 -6.64 -44.29 -21.97
CA LYS A 145 -6.18 -45.34 -22.92
C LYS A 145 -7.12 -45.60 -24.11
N LYS A 146 -8.30 -44.97 -24.14
CA LYS A 146 -9.29 -45.03 -25.23
C LYS A 146 -9.51 -43.66 -25.90
N LEU A 147 -8.81 -42.62 -25.44
CA LEU A 147 -8.82 -41.30 -26.06
C LEU A 147 -7.61 -41.21 -26.98
N GLU A 148 -7.86 -40.89 -28.25
CA GLU A 148 -6.78 -40.60 -29.21
C GLU A 148 -6.27 -39.17 -29.01
N ASP A 149 -7.18 -38.22 -28.79
CA ASP A 149 -6.90 -36.83 -28.40
C ASP A 149 -7.60 -36.46 -27.07
N PHE A 150 -6.99 -35.60 -26.26
CA PHE A 150 -7.60 -35.00 -25.08
C PHE A 150 -7.54 -33.46 -25.12
N VAL A 151 -8.71 -32.83 -25.19
CA VAL A 151 -8.85 -31.38 -25.03
C VAL A 151 -9.36 -31.08 -23.61
N CYS A 152 -8.61 -30.27 -22.85
CA CYS A 152 -9.03 -29.84 -21.51
C CYS A 152 -10.25 -28.91 -21.57
N ASN A 153 -10.99 -28.79 -20.46
CA ASN A 153 -12.23 -28.01 -20.44
C ASN A 153 -12.06 -26.54 -20.84
N ASP A 154 -10.90 -25.93 -20.56
CA ASP A 154 -10.61 -24.54 -20.95
C ASP A 154 -10.44 -24.41 -22.47
N CYS A 155 -9.77 -25.40 -23.08
CA CYS A 155 -9.59 -25.48 -24.52
C CYS A 155 -10.86 -25.93 -25.26
N LYS A 156 -11.72 -26.76 -24.66
CA LYS A 156 -13.06 -27.09 -25.18
C LYS A 156 -13.95 -25.85 -25.24
N ARG A 157 -14.03 -25.09 -24.13
CA ARG A 157 -14.70 -23.78 -24.12
C ARG A 157 -14.06 -22.79 -25.11
N GLY A 158 -12.74 -22.89 -25.33
CA GLY A 158 -12.02 -22.12 -26.36
C GLY A 158 -12.40 -22.50 -27.80
N GLN A 159 -12.65 -23.78 -28.08
CA GLN A 159 -13.14 -24.24 -29.40
C GLN A 159 -14.60 -23.83 -29.62
N GLU A 160 -15.44 -23.92 -28.60
CA GLU A 160 -16.83 -23.41 -28.61
C GLU A 160 -16.90 -21.89 -28.87
N THR A 161 -15.80 -21.14 -28.64
CA THR A 161 -15.73 -19.68 -28.77
C THR A 161 -14.76 -19.17 -29.85
N GLY A 162 -14.22 -20.04 -30.72
CA GLY A 162 -13.04 -19.67 -31.53
C GLY A 162 -12.85 -20.41 -32.87
N GLY A 163 -13.91 -20.72 -33.61
CA GLY A 163 -13.79 -21.62 -34.78
C GLY A 163 -14.60 -21.35 -36.07
N GLY A 164 -15.45 -20.32 -36.17
CA GLY A 164 -16.18 -19.95 -37.41
C GLY A 164 -17.26 -20.94 -37.90
N SER A 165 -18.52 -20.57 -38.16
CA SER A 165 -19.11 -19.23 -38.31
C SER A 165 -20.60 -19.22 -37.92
N SER A 166 -21.08 -18.06 -37.46
CA SER A 166 -22.49 -17.61 -37.53
C SER A 166 -23.48 -18.12 -36.49
N SER A 167 -23.38 -17.64 -35.23
CA SER A 167 -24.50 -17.00 -34.50
C SER A 167 -24.06 -16.35 -33.17
N SER A 168 -24.68 -15.22 -32.82
CA SER A 168 -24.58 -14.44 -31.56
C SER A 168 -23.17 -14.13 -31.01
N ASN A 169 -22.60 -13.02 -31.50
CA ASN A 169 -21.52 -12.28 -30.82
C ASN A 169 -22.11 -11.43 -29.68
N GLU A 170 -22.52 -12.07 -28.57
CA GLU A 170 -23.03 -11.34 -27.39
C GLU A 170 -21.88 -10.75 -26.58
N GLU A 171 -21.61 -9.48 -26.82
CA GLU A 171 -20.70 -8.67 -26.02
C GLU A 171 -21.20 -8.61 -24.56
N LEU A 172 -20.36 -9.07 -23.63
CA LEU A 172 -20.74 -9.21 -22.21
C LEU A 172 -20.32 -7.98 -21.40
N TYR A 173 -21.31 -7.31 -20.83
CA TYR A 173 -21.17 -6.06 -20.09
C TYR A 173 -21.24 -6.26 -18.57
N CYS A 174 -20.93 -5.17 -17.86
CA CYS A 174 -21.03 -5.05 -16.40
C CYS A 174 -20.14 -6.03 -15.60
N ILE A 175 -20.14 -5.86 -14.27
CA ILE A 175 -19.48 -6.79 -13.34
C ILE A 175 -20.16 -8.16 -13.29
N CYS A 176 -21.44 -8.25 -13.66
CA CYS A 176 -22.22 -9.49 -13.68
C CYS A 176 -22.07 -10.32 -14.98
N ARG A 177 -21.36 -9.80 -16.00
CA ARG A 177 -21.04 -10.51 -17.25
C ARG A 177 -22.28 -11.04 -17.98
N THR A 178 -23.23 -10.17 -18.26
CA THR A 178 -24.44 -10.48 -19.04
C THR A 178 -24.42 -9.78 -20.39
N PRO A 179 -25.16 -10.28 -21.40
CA PRO A 179 -25.42 -9.54 -22.63
C PRO A 179 -26.11 -8.19 -22.37
N TYR A 180 -26.17 -7.35 -23.40
CA TYR A 180 -26.96 -6.11 -23.38
C TYR A 180 -28.47 -6.41 -23.32
N ASP A 181 -29.22 -5.56 -22.62
CA ASP A 181 -30.67 -5.67 -22.41
C ASP A 181 -31.27 -4.26 -22.43
N GLU A 182 -31.98 -3.91 -23.50
CA GLU A 182 -32.59 -2.58 -23.70
C GLU A 182 -33.57 -2.18 -22.57
N SER A 183 -34.07 -3.12 -21.78
CA SER A 183 -34.95 -2.84 -20.64
C SER A 183 -34.21 -2.39 -19.37
N GLN A 184 -32.88 -2.55 -19.30
CA GLN A 184 -32.08 -2.17 -18.14
C GLN A 184 -31.46 -0.77 -18.31
N PHE A 185 -31.38 -0.04 -17.20
CA PHE A 185 -30.58 1.18 -17.13
C PHE A 185 -29.08 0.85 -17.03
N TYR A 186 -28.30 1.30 -18.03
CA TYR A 186 -26.84 1.23 -18.05
C TYR A 186 -26.19 2.62 -17.92
N ILE A 187 -24.99 2.64 -17.35
CA ILE A 187 -24.09 3.79 -17.27
C ILE A 187 -22.69 3.39 -17.77
N GLY A 188 -22.09 4.19 -18.66
CA GLY A 188 -20.76 3.96 -19.24
C GLY A 188 -19.67 4.62 -18.39
N CYS A 189 -18.53 3.96 -18.19
CA CYS A 189 -17.44 4.50 -17.39
C CYS A 189 -16.33 5.14 -18.24
N ASP A 190 -16.06 6.42 -18.00
CA ASP A 190 -15.06 7.21 -18.75
C ASP A 190 -13.61 6.68 -18.61
N ARG A 191 -13.29 5.95 -17.54
CA ARG A 191 -11.93 5.42 -17.30
C ARG A 191 -11.64 4.10 -18.01
N CYS A 192 -12.59 3.15 -18.03
CA CYS A 192 -12.40 1.82 -18.62
C CYS A 192 -13.22 1.59 -19.89
N GLN A 193 -14.07 2.53 -20.28
CA GLN A 193 -14.94 2.48 -21.47
C GLN A 193 -15.89 1.27 -21.47
N ASN A 194 -16.18 0.70 -20.30
CA ASN A 194 -17.11 -0.42 -20.12
C ASN A 194 -18.46 0.08 -19.55
N TRP A 195 -19.53 -0.65 -19.86
CA TRP A 195 -20.89 -0.36 -19.45
C TRP A 195 -21.31 -1.18 -18.24
N TYR A 196 -22.11 -0.58 -17.36
CA TYR A 196 -22.56 -1.20 -16.12
C TYR A 196 -24.05 -0.95 -15.88
N HIS A 197 -24.80 -1.95 -15.44
CA HIS A 197 -26.15 -1.70 -14.91
C HIS A 197 -26.09 -0.77 -13.70
N GLY A 198 -26.95 0.24 -13.65
CA GLY A 198 -27.04 1.14 -12.50
C GLY A 198 -27.22 0.38 -11.18
N ARG A 199 -28.09 -0.64 -11.15
CA ARG A 199 -28.30 -1.51 -9.98
C ARG A 199 -27.05 -2.25 -9.52
N CYS A 200 -26.18 -2.68 -10.43
CA CYS A 200 -24.95 -3.40 -10.09
C CYS A 200 -23.86 -2.48 -9.53
N VAL A 201 -23.95 -1.17 -9.75
CA VAL A 201 -22.98 -0.17 -9.28
C VAL A 201 -23.56 0.84 -8.27
N GLY A 202 -24.82 0.64 -7.87
CA GLY A 202 -25.49 1.46 -6.85
C GLY A 202 -25.95 2.84 -7.32
N ILE A 203 -26.24 3.02 -8.61
CA ILE A 203 -26.68 4.29 -9.21
C ILE A 203 -28.07 4.12 -9.84
N LEU A 204 -29.01 5.01 -9.52
CA LEU A 204 -30.32 5.11 -10.16
C LEU A 204 -30.26 6.02 -11.40
N GLN A 205 -31.15 5.80 -12.36
CA GLN A 205 -31.23 6.61 -13.59
C GLN A 205 -31.43 8.10 -13.29
N SER A 206 -32.23 8.43 -12.28
CA SER A 206 -32.45 9.82 -11.82
C SER A 206 -31.20 10.50 -11.27
N GLU A 207 -30.28 9.73 -10.68
CA GLU A 207 -28.99 10.23 -10.20
C GLU A 207 -28.03 10.43 -11.37
N ALA A 208 -27.97 9.45 -12.29
CA ALA A 208 -27.12 9.48 -13.48
C ALA A 208 -27.39 10.66 -14.41
N ASN A 209 -28.63 11.16 -14.49
CA ASN A 209 -28.98 12.38 -15.22
C ASN A 209 -28.21 13.64 -14.77
N HIS A 210 -27.52 13.59 -13.63
CA HIS A 210 -26.74 14.69 -13.04
C HIS A 210 -25.25 14.31 -12.89
N ILE A 211 -24.77 13.27 -13.57
CA ILE A 211 -23.38 12.81 -13.54
C ILE A 211 -22.70 13.13 -14.88
N ASP A 212 -21.87 14.17 -14.91
CA ASP A 212 -21.12 14.58 -16.11
C ASP A 212 -19.99 13.60 -16.49
N VAL A 213 -19.43 12.89 -15.50
CA VAL A 213 -18.31 11.93 -15.66
C VAL A 213 -18.50 10.80 -14.67
N TYR A 214 -18.61 9.56 -15.15
CA TYR A 214 -18.83 8.37 -14.33
C TYR A 214 -17.57 7.49 -14.23
N VAL A 215 -17.17 7.19 -13.01
CA VAL A 215 -16.07 6.26 -12.70
C VAL A 215 -16.64 5.05 -11.96
N CYS A 216 -16.49 3.86 -12.53
CA CYS A 216 -17.01 2.64 -11.92
C CYS A 216 -16.25 2.28 -10.63
N PRO A 217 -16.84 1.50 -9.70
CA PRO A 217 -16.22 1.19 -8.41
C PRO A 217 -14.83 0.55 -8.49
N GLN A 218 -14.56 -0.24 -9.54
CA GLN A 218 -13.23 -0.84 -9.77
C GLN A 218 -12.19 0.20 -10.21
N CYS A 219 -12.56 1.13 -11.09
CA CYS A 219 -11.70 2.23 -11.49
C CYS A 219 -11.50 3.25 -10.36
N GLN A 220 -12.54 3.55 -9.57
CA GLN A 220 -12.44 4.46 -8.43
C GLN A 220 -11.55 3.88 -7.33
N SER A 221 -11.71 2.60 -6.97
CA SER A 221 -10.84 1.95 -6.00
C SER A 221 -9.39 1.82 -6.48
N THR A 222 -9.17 1.65 -7.79
CA THR A 222 -7.83 1.68 -8.39
C THR A 222 -7.22 3.08 -8.33
N GLU A 223 -8.01 4.14 -8.61
CA GLU A 223 -7.58 5.54 -8.43
C GLU A 223 -7.23 5.83 -6.96
N ASP A 224 -8.09 5.46 -6.02
CA ASP A 224 -7.88 5.64 -4.58
C ASP A 224 -6.62 4.89 -4.09
N ALA A 225 -6.36 3.68 -4.59
CA ALA A 225 -5.12 2.94 -4.33
C ALA A 225 -3.90 3.61 -5.00
N MET A 226 -4.04 4.13 -6.21
CA MET A 226 -3.00 4.91 -6.87
C MET A 226 -2.67 6.20 -6.12
N THR A 227 -3.60 6.82 -5.37
CA THR A 227 -3.29 8.02 -4.54
C THR A 227 -2.24 7.77 -3.46
N VAL A 228 -1.98 6.52 -3.05
CA VAL A 228 -0.92 6.20 -2.08
C VAL A 228 0.34 5.63 -2.72
N LEU A 229 0.20 4.93 -3.85
CA LEU A 229 1.31 4.25 -4.55
C LEU A 229 2.03 5.13 -5.59
N SER A 230 1.40 6.20 -6.06
CA SER A 230 1.96 7.15 -7.01
C SER A 230 3.13 7.97 -6.42
N PRO A 231 4.19 8.26 -7.20
CA PRO A 231 5.32 9.08 -6.76
C PRO A 231 4.88 10.43 -6.19
N LEU A 232 5.59 10.92 -5.17
CA LEU A 232 5.34 12.23 -4.55
C LEU A 232 5.84 13.37 -5.45
N THR A 233 4.95 14.31 -5.76
CA THR A 233 5.24 15.57 -6.48
C THR A 233 5.70 16.66 -5.51
N ASP A 234 6.31 17.75 -5.99
CA ASP A 234 6.71 18.88 -5.12
C ASP A 234 5.55 19.47 -4.30
N LYS A 235 4.35 19.55 -4.89
CA LYS A 235 3.13 19.96 -4.17
C LYS A 235 2.78 19.00 -3.03
N ASP A 236 3.03 17.70 -3.22
CA ASP A 236 2.81 16.69 -2.18
C ASP A 236 3.77 16.91 -1.01
N TYR A 237 5.07 17.13 -1.26
CA TYR A 237 6.04 17.40 -0.20
C TYR A 237 5.68 18.64 0.63
N GLU A 238 5.20 19.72 0.01
CA GLU A 238 4.71 20.89 0.76
C GLU A 238 3.43 20.59 1.58
N GLY A 239 2.55 19.73 1.08
CA GLY A 239 1.42 19.22 1.85
C GLY A 239 1.85 18.33 3.03
N LEU A 240 2.82 17.45 2.84
CA LEU A 240 3.37 16.57 3.89
C LEU A 240 4.11 17.37 4.97
N LYS A 241 4.92 18.37 4.60
CA LYS A 241 5.50 19.33 5.56
C LYS A 241 4.44 20.03 6.39
N ARG A 242 3.31 20.42 5.78
CA ARG A 242 2.18 21.04 6.51
C ARG A 242 1.49 20.07 7.46
N ILE A 243 1.35 18.79 7.08
CA ILE A 243 0.85 17.74 7.99
C ILE A 243 1.82 17.54 9.16
N LEU A 244 3.12 17.37 8.89
CA LEU A 244 4.11 17.14 9.95
C LEU A 244 4.18 18.31 10.93
N ARG A 245 4.21 19.57 10.45
CA ARG A 245 4.12 20.74 11.35
C ARG A 245 2.82 20.78 12.15
N SER A 246 1.70 20.34 11.57
CA SER A 246 0.44 20.22 12.32
C SER A 246 0.54 19.19 13.45
N LEU A 247 1.24 18.07 13.22
CA LEU A 247 1.50 17.05 14.24
C LEU A 247 2.45 17.57 15.32
N GLN A 248 3.60 18.13 14.95
CA GLN A 248 4.57 18.73 15.88
C GLN A 248 3.94 19.81 16.77
N SER A 249 3.02 20.62 16.24
CA SER A 249 2.30 21.65 17.01
C SER A 249 1.16 21.13 17.90
N HIS A 250 0.82 19.84 17.83
CA HIS A 250 -0.34 19.31 18.56
C HIS A 250 -0.02 19.12 20.05
N LYS A 251 -0.97 19.47 20.94
CA LYS A 251 -0.76 19.45 22.41
C LYS A 251 -0.30 18.10 23.00
N MET A 252 -0.62 16.98 22.34
CA MET A 252 -0.23 15.63 22.76
C MET A 252 1.01 15.10 22.00
N ALA A 253 1.72 15.95 21.24
CA ALA A 253 2.84 15.53 20.42
C ALA A 253 4.18 15.40 21.17
N TRP A 254 4.24 15.92 22.40
CA TRP A 254 5.46 16.02 23.21
C TRP A 254 6.30 14.73 23.33
N PRO A 255 5.76 13.49 23.34
CA PRO A 255 6.59 12.29 23.40
C PRO A 255 7.25 11.90 22.09
N PHE A 256 6.89 12.55 20.98
CA PHE A 256 7.20 12.11 19.61
C PHE A 256 7.96 13.17 18.80
N LEU A 257 8.28 14.32 19.41
CA LEU A 257 8.96 15.43 18.73
C LEU A 257 10.38 15.05 18.29
N GLU A 258 11.10 14.37 19.18
CA GLU A 258 12.53 14.03 19.08
C GLU A 258 12.75 12.53 19.35
N PRO A 259 13.91 11.96 18.99
CA PRO A 259 14.28 10.60 19.39
C PRO A 259 14.30 10.42 20.91
N VAL A 260 13.88 9.25 21.41
CA VAL A 260 13.85 8.93 22.84
C VAL A 260 15.28 8.93 23.42
N ASP A 261 15.52 9.65 24.53
CA ASP A 261 16.83 9.63 25.21
C ASP A 261 17.07 8.28 25.91
N PRO A 262 18.21 7.60 25.68
CA PRO A 262 18.61 6.42 26.45
C PRO A 262 18.71 6.61 27.97
N HIS A 263 18.80 7.84 28.49
CA HIS A 263 18.76 8.09 29.93
C HIS A 263 17.33 8.01 30.50
N ASP A 264 16.35 8.51 29.76
CA ASP A 264 14.93 8.48 30.17
C ASP A 264 14.34 7.07 30.05
N ALA A 265 14.78 6.30 29.04
CA ALA A 265 14.33 4.93 28.81
C ALA A 265 15.50 3.97 28.43
N PRO A 266 16.29 3.49 29.41
CA PRO A 266 17.52 2.73 29.18
C PRO A 266 17.39 1.44 28.37
N ASP A 267 16.21 0.82 28.32
CA ASP A 267 15.97 -0.38 27.53
C ASP A 267 15.11 -0.17 26.28
N TYR A 268 14.71 1.06 25.97
CA TYR A 268 13.90 1.39 24.80
C TYR A 268 14.47 0.81 23.50
N TYR A 269 15.74 1.10 23.17
CA TYR A 269 16.41 0.59 21.97
C TYR A 269 16.74 -0.92 22.02
N ARG A 270 16.65 -1.55 23.20
CA ARG A 270 16.71 -3.01 23.34
C ARG A 270 15.38 -3.65 22.97
N VAL A 271 14.26 -2.97 23.16
CA VAL A 271 12.90 -3.42 22.83
C VAL A 271 12.52 -3.00 21.40
N ILE A 272 12.54 -1.70 21.12
CA ILE A 272 12.22 -1.09 19.82
C ILE A 272 13.43 -1.15 18.87
N LYS A 273 13.23 -1.75 17.69
CA LYS A 273 14.29 -1.95 16.67
C LYS A 273 14.26 -0.96 15.53
N GLU A 274 13.10 -0.35 15.29
CA GLU A 274 12.88 0.65 14.25
C GLU A 274 12.31 1.92 14.91
N PRO A 275 13.11 2.65 15.72
CA PRO A 275 12.68 3.89 16.35
C PRO A 275 12.31 4.92 15.27
N MET A 276 11.31 5.75 15.57
CA MET A 276 10.85 6.84 14.69
C MET A 276 10.29 7.97 15.54
N ASP A 277 10.41 9.19 15.03
CA ASP A 277 10.07 10.46 15.68
C ASP A 277 9.89 11.56 14.62
N PHE A 278 9.29 12.70 15.00
CA PHE A 278 8.96 13.76 14.04
C PHE A 278 10.18 14.53 13.52
N ALA A 279 11.27 14.69 14.27
CA ALA A 279 12.51 15.33 13.80
C ALA A 279 13.23 14.46 12.74
N THR A 280 13.27 13.13 12.94
CA THR A 280 13.73 12.15 11.95
C THR A 280 12.85 12.20 10.70
N MET A 281 11.52 12.24 10.86
CA MET A 281 10.60 12.36 9.72
C MET A 281 10.77 13.68 8.96
N GLU A 282 11.03 14.80 9.65
CA GLU A 282 11.29 16.10 9.03
C GLU A 282 12.57 16.06 8.21
N THR A 283 13.64 15.48 8.77
CA THR A 283 14.91 15.25 8.07
C THR A 283 14.71 14.36 6.83
N ARG A 284 13.88 13.31 6.92
CA ARG A 284 13.53 12.44 5.78
C ARG A 284 12.74 13.18 4.69
N LEU A 285 11.81 14.07 5.06
CA LEU A 285 11.09 14.94 4.11
C LEU A 285 12.04 15.91 3.40
N GLN A 286 12.93 16.59 4.14
CA GLN A 286 13.90 17.53 3.58
C GLN A 286 14.85 16.84 2.58
N LYS A 287 15.30 15.62 2.89
CA LYS A 287 16.19 14.80 2.05
C LYS A 287 15.47 14.03 0.93
N ARG A 288 14.16 14.25 0.71
CA ARG A 288 13.33 13.54 -0.29
C ARG A 288 13.39 12.01 -0.16
N HIS A 289 13.48 11.50 1.06
CA HIS A 289 13.60 10.06 1.33
C HIS A 289 12.32 9.29 0.98
N TYR A 290 11.16 9.91 1.22
CA TYR A 290 9.86 9.37 0.84
C TYR A 290 9.62 9.57 -0.65
N HIS A 291 9.51 8.49 -1.40
CA HIS A 291 9.14 8.48 -2.81
C HIS A 291 7.63 8.31 -2.98
N LYS A 292 6.96 7.67 -2.01
CA LYS A 292 5.51 7.39 -2.01
C LYS A 292 4.84 7.83 -0.72
N LEU A 293 3.55 8.16 -0.80
CA LEU A 293 2.76 8.53 0.38
C LEU A 293 2.69 7.39 1.41
N THR A 294 2.68 6.13 0.96
CA THR A 294 2.73 4.95 1.85
C THR A 294 3.93 4.93 2.79
N GLU A 295 5.09 5.45 2.35
CA GLU A 295 6.33 5.41 3.14
C GLU A 295 6.29 6.45 4.26
N PHE A 296 5.77 7.66 3.97
CA PHE A 296 5.50 8.67 4.99
C PHE A 296 4.45 8.21 6.00
N VAL A 297 3.36 7.57 5.53
CA VAL A 297 2.32 7.01 6.41
C VAL A 297 2.89 5.90 7.30
N ALA A 298 3.73 5.02 6.76
CA ALA A 298 4.36 3.94 7.51
C ALA A 298 5.23 4.47 8.66
N ASP A 299 6.02 5.53 8.44
CA ASP A 299 6.81 6.17 9.50
C ASP A 299 5.92 6.84 10.57
N VAL A 300 4.82 7.52 10.20
CA VAL A 300 3.89 8.08 11.20
C VAL A 300 3.25 6.97 12.05
N THR A 301 2.77 5.90 11.40
CA THR A 301 2.20 4.74 12.11
C THR A 301 3.26 4.05 12.99
N LYS A 302 4.53 3.98 12.55
CA LYS A 302 5.64 3.42 13.33
C LYS A 302 5.84 4.14 14.66
N ILE A 303 5.69 5.47 14.71
CA ILE A 303 5.77 6.26 15.95
C ILE A 303 4.72 5.77 16.95
N PHE A 304 3.46 5.67 16.52
CA PHE A 304 2.34 5.31 17.39
C PHE A 304 2.36 3.82 17.77
N ASP A 305 2.71 2.93 16.83
CA ASP A 305 2.86 1.50 17.09
C ASP A 305 4.00 1.20 18.08
N ASN A 306 5.17 1.83 17.91
CA ASN A 306 6.27 1.72 18.87
C ASN A 306 5.85 2.21 20.26
N CYS A 307 5.10 3.33 20.33
CA CYS A 307 4.57 3.86 21.58
C CYS A 307 3.62 2.88 22.26
N ARG A 308 2.62 2.36 21.52
CA ARG A 308 1.62 1.40 22.01
C ARG A 308 2.22 0.03 22.36
N TYR A 309 3.34 -0.35 21.75
CA TYR A 309 4.06 -1.58 22.06
C TYR A 309 4.94 -1.47 23.30
N TYR A 310 5.61 -0.34 23.49
CA TYR A 310 6.50 -0.11 24.63
C TYR A 310 5.75 0.26 25.92
N ASN A 311 4.67 1.04 25.82
CA ASN A 311 3.97 1.61 26.97
C ASN A 311 2.65 0.89 27.23
N PRO A 312 2.28 0.59 28.50
CA PRO A 312 0.95 0.14 28.88
C PRO A 312 -0.17 1.12 28.49
N ASN A 313 -1.39 0.61 28.29
CA ASN A 313 -2.51 1.36 27.72
C ASN A 313 -3.14 2.43 28.64
N ASP A 314 -2.87 2.34 29.95
CA ASP A 314 -3.24 3.33 30.96
C ASP A 314 -2.24 4.50 31.08
N THR A 315 -1.10 4.43 30.38
CA THR A 315 -0.10 5.51 30.42
C THR A 315 -0.48 6.73 29.57
N PRO A 316 -0.06 7.95 29.97
CA PRO A 316 -0.22 9.15 29.16
C PRO A 316 0.42 9.04 27.76
N PHE A 317 1.52 8.29 27.63
CA PHE A 317 2.21 8.06 26.34
C PHE A 317 1.32 7.33 25.34
N PHE A 318 0.67 6.24 25.76
CA PHE A 318 -0.27 5.48 24.92
C PHE A 318 -1.45 6.36 24.50
N GLN A 319 -2.03 7.09 25.45
CA GLN A 319 -3.15 8.00 25.19
C GLN A 319 -2.78 9.15 24.24
N CYS A 320 -1.53 9.64 24.31
CA CYS A 320 -1.02 10.61 23.34
C CYS A 320 -0.94 10.04 21.91
N ALA A 321 -0.54 8.77 21.76
CA ALA A 321 -0.49 8.10 20.46
C ALA A 321 -1.88 7.96 19.83
N GLU A 322 -2.88 7.46 20.58
CA GLU A 322 -4.27 7.32 20.11
C GLU A 322 -4.85 8.65 19.63
N VAL A 323 -4.66 9.73 20.41
CA VAL A 323 -5.18 11.06 20.06
C VAL A 323 -4.47 11.64 18.82
N LEU A 324 -3.15 11.45 18.69
CA LEU A 324 -2.43 11.93 17.51
C LEU A 324 -2.71 11.12 16.26
N GLU A 325 -2.91 9.81 16.35
CA GLU A 325 -3.24 8.96 15.21
C GLU A 325 -4.60 9.33 14.63
N ALA A 326 -5.63 9.51 15.48
CA ALA A 326 -6.94 9.99 15.05
C ALA A 326 -6.86 11.36 14.34
N PHE A 327 -6.07 12.30 14.90
CA PHE A 327 -5.82 13.60 14.29
C PHE A 327 -5.06 13.50 12.96
N PHE A 328 -4.05 12.61 12.88
CA PHE A 328 -3.30 12.33 11.67
C PHE A 328 -4.20 11.80 10.55
N VAL A 329 -5.05 10.80 10.84
CA VAL A 329 -6.00 10.23 9.88
C VAL A 329 -6.92 11.31 9.30
N GLN A 330 -7.42 12.23 10.13
CA GLN A 330 -8.21 13.38 9.66
C GLN A 330 -7.43 14.29 8.71
N LYS A 331 -6.17 14.63 9.05
CA LYS A 331 -5.30 15.45 8.18
C LYS A 331 -4.95 14.76 6.87
N LEU A 332 -4.67 13.46 6.91
CA LEU A 332 -4.34 12.63 5.75
C LEU A 332 -5.54 12.50 4.80
N LYS A 333 -6.77 12.37 5.30
CA LYS A 333 -7.99 12.38 4.49
C LYS A 333 -8.13 13.67 3.68
N GLY A 334 -7.93 14.82 4.33
CA GLY A 334 -7.94 16.13 3.67
C GLY A 334 -6.85 16.25 2.60
N PHE A 335 -5.62 15.81 2.91
CA PHE A 335 -4.52 15.80 1.96
C PHE A 335 -4.80 14.93 0.72
N LYS A 336 -5.32 13.70 0.89
CA LYS A 336 -5.70 12.83 -0.23
C LYS A 336 -6.74 13.48 -1.14
N ALA A 337 -7.79 14.10 -0.57
CA ALA A 337 -8.80 14.79 -1.35
C ALA A 337 -8.21 15.96 -2.18
N SER A 338 -7.33 16.77 -1.57
CA SER A 338 -6.60 17.83 -2.30
C SER A 338 -5.63 17.28 -3.35
N ARG A 339 -4.99 16.13 -3.10
CA ARG A 339 -4.08 15.45 -4.04
C ARG A 339 -4.82 14.97 -5.29
N SER A 340 -5.93 14.26 -5.13
CA SER A 340 -6.76 13.79 -6.25
C SER A 340 -7.29 14.95 -7.10
N HIS A 341 -7.73 16.05 -6.47
CA HIS A 341 -8.18 17.23 -7.20
C HIS A 341 -7.05 17.90 -8.02
N ASN A 342 -5.84 18.04 -7.46
CA ASN A 342 -4.68 18.55 -8.19
C ASN A 342 -4.30 17.65 -9.38
N ASN A 343 -4.35 16.33 -9.22
CA ASN A 343 -4.05 15.39 -10.31
C ASN A 343 -5.08 15.52 -11.44
N LYS A 344 -6.38 15.67 -11.12
CA LYS A 344 -7.45 15.85 -12.11
C LYS A 344 -7.27 17.14 -12.92
N LEU A 345 -6.93 18.25 -12.25
CA LEU A 345 -6.62 19.54 -12.89
C LEU A 345 -5.38 19.46 -13.81
N GLN A 346 -4.36 18.69 -13.45
CA GLN A 346 -3.18 18.51 -14.30
C GLN A 346 -3.48 17.67 -15.54
N SER A 347 -4.31 16.62 -15.43
CA SER A 347 -4.74 15.84 -16.60
C SER A 347 -5.58 16.65 -17.60
N SER A 348 -6.47 17.54 -17.12
CA SER A 348 -7.29 18.40 -17.99
C SER A 348 -6.54 19.58 -18.62
N ALA A 349 -5.28 19.80 -18.24
CA ALA A 349 -4.43 20.86 -18.81
C ALA A 349 -3.45 20.33 -19.89
N GLN A 350 -3.54 19.04 -20.23
CA GLN A 350 -2.71 18.35 -21.22
C GLN A 350 -3.52 17.79 -22.41
N THR A 351 -4.81 18.09 -22.45
CA THR A 351 -5.77 17.83 -23.52
C THR A 351 -6.25 19.15 -24.10
#